data_AF-A0A1F4ZT06-F1
#
_entry.id   AF-A0A1F4ZT06-F1
#
_cell.length_a   1.000
_cell.length_b   1.000
_cell.length_c   1.000
_cell.angle_alpha   90.00
_cell.angle_beta   90.00
_cell.angle_gamma   90.00
#
_symmetry.space_group_name_H-M   'P 1'
#
loop_
_entity.id
_entity.type
_entity.pdbx_description
1 polymer ?
#
loop_
_entity_poly.entity_id
_entity_poly.type
_entity_poly.pdbx_seq_one_letter_code
_entity_poly.pdbx_strand_id
1 'polypeptide(L)'
;MAEQRKDELAPEKRQLALAADFGEVYTVVREGQLMEPVRGRITLFQALGHLYEMKKGSADWRITAMGYRYLNKVASVSLVSPQSVIVDGAEVPNPHIERNKRTKAIESVNLRRMGIGFSPIGAIVVIDKTLFYNVYTYFIQSVQAKMARAAGCAEYGIAGKAPDKPGSWAWYATEPPLGIWIDYQNDAILDCLQEHTQRQRFGDRMATTILDRNILKDHPAIAAAQVHVKAGEGGIKATVVVYGYRNTQTPRNISEIMKQAEAQTEAKDFEHREEMIVEVAPEDEKQALEETAVEDAVAGAEKIPDEGAGKP
;
A
#
# COMPACT_ATOMS: atom_id res chain seq x y z
N MET A 1 -21.68 -63.62 -20.02
CA MET A 1 -21.42 -62.26 -20.54
C MET A 1 -22.58 -61.37 -20.16
N ALA A 2 -22.38 -60.49 -19.18
CA ALA A 2 -23.08 -59.21 -19.00
C ALA A 2 -22.41 -58.52 -17.81
N GLU A 3 -21.51 -57.59 -18.13
CA GLU A 3 -20.72 -56.78 -17.18
C GLU A 3 -21.61 -55.91 -16.29
N GLN A 4 -21.30 -55.93 -15.00
CA GLN A 4 -21.80 -54.97 -14.03
C GLN A 4 -21.12 -53.62 -14.29
N ARG A 5 -21.90 -52.61 -14.68
CA ARG A 5 -21.46 -51.21 -14.72
C ARG A 5 -21.24 -50.73 -13.29
N LYS A 6 -19.99 -50.41 -12.96
CA LYS A 6 -19.65 -49.61 -11.77
C LYS A 6 -20.17 -48.20 -11.99
N ASP A 7 -21.16 -47.80 -11.21
CA ASP A 7 -21.47 -46.38 -11.00
C ASP A 7 -20.32 -45.76 -10.20
N GLU A 8 -19.41 -45.09 -10.90
CA GLU A 8 -18.45 -44.17 -10.28
C GLU A 8 -19.23 -42.98 -9.71
N LEU A 9 -19.42 -42.99 -8.38
CA LEU A 9 -19.85 -41.82 -7.64
C LEU A 9 -18.87 -40.67 -7.89
N ALA A 10 -19.35 -39.61 -8.52
CA ALA A 10 -18.63 -38.35 -8.66
C ALA A 10 -18.16 -37.85 -7.28
N PRO A 11 -16.92 -37.34 -7.14
CA PRO A 11 -16.41 -36.89 -5.86
C PRO A 11 -17.27 -35.75 -5.30
N GLU A 12 -17.77 -35.92 -4.08
CA GLU A 12 -18.50 -34.89 -3.33
C GLU A 12 -17.66 -33.61 -3.27
N LYS A 13 -18.15 -32.53 -3.89
CA LYS A 13 -17.57 -31.20 -3.75
C LYS A 13 -17.73 -30.73 -2.30
N ARG A 14 -16.74 -31.02 -1.45
CA ARG A 14 -16.66 -30.44 -0.10
C ARG A 14 -16.18 -28.99 -0.21
N GLN A 15 -17.12 -28.04 -0.14
CA GLN A 15 -16.81 -26.63 0.10
C GLN A 15 -16.58 -26.45 1.60
N LEU A 16 -15.32 -26.33 2.02
CA LEU A 16 -15.02 -25.86 3.37
C LEU A 16 -15.14 -24.33 3.36
N ALA A 17 -16.16 -23.82 4.05
CA ALA A 17 -16.23 -22.41 4.41
C ALA A 17 -15.44 -22.22 5.71
N LEU A 18 -14.25 -21.63 5.63
CA LEU A 18 -13.56 -21.12 6.82
C LEU A 18 -14.16 -19.74 7.11
N ALA A 19 -14.91 -19.64 8.21
CA ALA A 19 -15.24 -18.36 8.79
C ALA A 19 -13.99 -17.85 9.51
N ALA A 20 -13.27 -16.91 8.89
CA ALA A 20 -12.24 -16.15 9.57
C ALA A 20 -12.87 -14.90 10.18
N ASP A 21 -12.30 -14.35 11.26
CA ASP A 21 -12.82 -13.14 11.94
C ASP A 21 -13.01 -11.93 11.00
N PHE A 22 -12.36 -11.95 9.83
CA PHE A 22 -12.40 -10.90 8.82
C PHE A 22 -13.30 -11.20 7.60
N GLY A 23 -13.88 -12.39 7.47
CA GLY A 23 -14.77 -12.71 6.35
C GLY A 23 -15.03 -14.20 6.11
N GLU A 24 -16.03 -14.46 5.26
CA GLU A 24 -16.33 -15.80 4.77
C GLU A 24 -15.35 -16.15 3.64
N VAL A 25 -14.54 -17.20 3.84
CA VAL A 25 -13.56 -17.69 2.87
C VAL A 25 -14.00 -19.05 2.33
N TYR A 26 -14.20 -19.13 1.02
CA TYR A 26 -14.44 -20.40 0.33
C TYR A 26 -13.16 -20.91 -0.30
N THR A 27 -12.79 -22.16 0.01
CA THR A 27 -11.73 -22.90 -0.68
C THR A 27 -12.35 -24.02 -1.51
N VAL A 28 -11.80 -24.27 -2.70
CA VAL A 28 -12.14 -25.44 -3.50
C VAL A 28 -10.99 -26.42 -3.38
N VAL A 29 -11.21 -27.53 -2.66
CA VAL A 29 -10.24 -28.61 -2.54
C VAL A 29 -10.33 -29.49 -3.78
N ARG A 30 -9.23 -29.56 -4.54
CA ARG A 30 -9.01 -30.59 -5.57
C ARG A 30 -7.67 -31.25 -5.28
N GLU A 31 -7.68 -32.56 -5.09
CA GLU A 31 -6.48 -33.34 -4.82
C GLU A 31 -5.42 -33.10 -5.91
N GLY A 32 -4.25 -32.59 -5.52
CA GLY A 32 -3.09 -32.41 -6.40
C GLY A 32 -2.91 -31.06 -7.11
N GLN A 33 -3.70 -30.01 -6.81
CA GLN A 33 -3.43 -28.66 -7.33
C GLN A 33 -2.65 -27.78 -6.33
N LEU A 34 -1.48 -27.29 -6.77
CA LEU A 34 -0.58 -26.37 -6.05
C LEU A 34 -1.17 -25.03 -5.61
N MET A 35 -2.34 -24.63 -6.14
CA MET A 35 -2.92 -23.31 -5.92
C MET A 35 -4.38 -23.42 -5.51
N GLU A 36 -4.67 -23.03 -4.27
CA GLU A 36 -6.02 -22.98 -3.73
C GLU A 36 -6.62 -21.58 -3.95
N PRO A 37 -7.61 -21.41 -4.85
CA PRO A 37 -8.31 -20.15 -5.00
C PRO A 37 -9.16 -19.90 -3.75
N VAL A 38 -8.97 -18.73 -3.16
CA VAL A 38 -9.71 -18.22 -2.02
C VAL A 38 -10.67 -17.14 -2.52
N ARG A 39 -11.97 -17.37 -2.37
CA ARG A 39 -12.96 -16.29 -2.52
C ARG A 39 -13.35 -15.78 -1.14
N GLY A 40 -12.89 -14.60 -0.78
CA GLY A 40 -13.21 -13.94 0.49
C GLY A 40 -14.32 -12.91 0.33
N ARG A 41 -15.35 -12.98 1.16
CA ARG A 41 -16.33 -11.90 1.33
C ARG A 41 -15.97 -11.10 2.59
N ILE A 42 -15.36 -9.94 2.39
CA ILE A 42 -14.82 -9.10 3.47
C ILE A 42 -15.79 -7.95 3.75
N THR A 43 -16.05 -7.68 5.03
CA THR A 43 -16.83 -6.51 5.44
C THR A 43 -15.90 -5.38 5.87
N LEU A 44 -16.06 -4.22 5.24
CA LEU A 44 -15.41 -2.97 5.59
C LEU A 44 -16.30 -2.15 6.51
N PHE A 45 -15.69 -1.49 7.49
CA PHE A 45 -16.39 -0.71 8.51
C PHE A 45 -15.88 0.73 8.50
N GLN A 46 -16.80 1.69 8.52
CA GLN A 46 -16.44 3.11 8.68
C GLN A 46 -15.79 3.36 10.04
N ALA A 47 -16.30 2.75 11.11
CA ALA A 47 -15.78 2.92 12.47
C ALA A 47 -14.31 2.49 12.61
N LEU A 48 -13.87 1.52 11.80
CA LEU A 48 -12.48 1.08 11.72
C LEU A 48 -11.67 1.85 10.68
N GLY A 49 -12.22 2.93 10.10
CA GLY A 49 -11.54 3.77 9.11
C GLY A 49 -11.32 3.12 7.74
N HIS A 50 -12.01 2.01 7.41
CA HIS A 50 -11.87 1.34 6.11
C HIS A 50 -12.56 2.12 4.98
N LEU A 51 -13.55 2.93 5.34
CA LEU A 51 -14.41 3.66 4.43
C LEU A 51 -14.39 5.15 4.78
N TYR A 52 -14.49 6.00 3.76
CA TYR A 52 -14.71 7.42 3.93
C TYR A 52 -15.75 7.93 2.95
N GLU A 53 -16.45 8.97 3.35
CA GLU A 53 -17.46 9.66 2.56
C GLU A 53 -16.79 10.82 1.81
N MET A 54 -16.96 10.90 0.48
CA MET A 54 -16.35 11.97 -0.32
C MET A 54 -16.92 13.35 -0.01
N LYS A 55 -18.25 13.43 0.14
CA LYS A 55 -18.96 14.65 0.52
C LYS A 55 -19.95 14.30 1.61
N LYS A 56 -19.96 15.08 2.69
CA LYS A 56 -20.88 14.86 3.81
C LYS A 56 -22.32 14.82 3.33
N GLY A 57 -23.04 13.73 3.62
CA GLY A 57 -24.41 13.48 3.18
C GLY A 57 -24.55 12.90 1.77
N SER A 58 -23.47 12.42 1.15
CA SER A 58 -23.50 11.79 -0.17
C SER A 58 -23.45 10.26 -0.08
N ALA A 59 -24.08 9.59 -1.03
CA ALA A 59 -23.99 8.13 -1.15
C ALA A 59 -22.67 7.66 -1.80
N ASP A 60 -21.70 8.55 -2.09
CA ASP A 60 -20.41 8.18 -2.70
C ASP A 60 -19.37 7.85 -1.62
N TRP A 61 -19.32 6.56 -1.29
CA TRP A 61 -18.38 5.99 -0.33
C TRP A 61 -17.19 5.37 -1.03
N ARG A 62 -16.01 5.64 -0.49
CA ARG A 62 -14.73 5.18 -1.04
C ARG A 62 -13.96 4.38 0.01
N ILE A 63 -13.17 3.44 -0.49
CA ILE A 63 -12.27 2.63 0.34
C ILE A 63 -10.99 3.44 0.64
N THR A 64 -10.58 3.49 1.90
CA THR A 64 -9.33 4.13 2.33
C THR A 64 -8.11 3.25 2.05
N ALA A 65 -6.90 3.79 2.17
CA ALA A 65 -5.68 2.99 2.11
C ALA A 65 -5.66 1.84 3.14
N MET A 66 -6.20 2.08 4.33
CA MET A 66 -6.35 1.05 5.36
C MET A 66 -7.37 -0.02 4.95
N GLY A 67 -8.48 0.38 4.33
CA GLY A 67 -9.45 -0.56 3.76
C GLY A 67 -8.80 -1.48 2.72
N TYR A 68 -8.03 -0.94 1.77
CA TYR A 68 -7.32 -1.75 0.78
C TYR A 68 -6.27 -2.68 1.41
N ARG A 69 -5.53 -2.22 2.42
CA ARG A 69 -4.59 -3.09 3.17
C ARG A 69 -5.32 -4.24 3.87
N TYR A 70 -6.52 -3.99 4.39
CA TYR A 70 -7.35 -5.03 5.00
C TYR A 70 -7.83 -6.04 3.95
N LEU A 71 -8.28 -5.59 2.78
CA LEU A 71 -8.63 -6.47 1.65
C LEU A 71 -7.42 -7.29 1.17
N ASN A 72 -6.22 -6.70 1.21
CA ASN A 72 -4.99 -7.38 0.78
C ASN A 72 -4.61 -8.59 1.66
N LYS A 73 -5.16 -8.72 2.88
CA LYS A 73 -4.97 -9.92 3.70
C LYS A 73 -5.51 -11.19 3.03
N VAL A 74 -6.49 -11.05 2.13
CA VAL A 74 -7.01 -12.15 1.32
C VAL A 74 -6.36 -12.16 -0.05
N ALA A 75 -6.23 -11.00 -0.71
CA ALA A 75 -5.68 -10.95 -2.06
C ALA A 75 -4.19 -11.36 -2.14
N SER A 76 -3.45 -11.19 -1.04
CA SER A 76 -2.02 -11.53 -0.93
C SER A 76 -1.17 -10.92 -2.03
N VAL A 77 -1.46 -9.67 -2.41
CA VAL A 77 -0.64 -8.91 -3.37
C VAL A 77 0.62 -8.44 -2.64
N SER A 78 1.77 -8.86 -3.16
CA SER A 78 3.09 -8.45 -2.70
C SER A 78 3.41 -7.06 -3.23
N LEU A 79 3.62 -6.11 -2.33
CA LEU A 79 3.98 -4.72 -2.67
C LEU A 79 5.49 -4.55 -2.52
N VAL A 80 6.18 -4.38 -3.65
CA VAL A 80 7.64 -4.27 -3.69
C VAL A 80 8.07 -2.94 -4.30
N SER A 81 9.29 -2.51 -3.95
CA SER A 81 9.89 -1.30 -4.52
C SER A 81 11.10 -1.70 -5.36
N PRO A 82 11.10 -1.40 -6.67
CA PRO A 82 12.32 -1.40 -7.49
C PRO A 82 13.46 -0.63 -6.85
N GLN A 83 14.71 -0.94 -7.20
CA GLN A 83 15.88 -0.22 -6.68
C GLN A 83 15.97 1.21 -7.24
N SER A 84 15.41 1.44 -8.43
CA SER A 84 15.49 2.71 -9.15
C SER A 84 14.14 3.22 -9.66
N VAL A 85 14.10 4.51 -9.94
CA VAL A 85 12.99 5.23 -10.57
C VAL A 85 13.57 6.17 -11.62
N ILE A 86 12.85 6.37 -12.72
CA ILE A 86 13.24 7.31 -13.76
C ILE A 86 12.69 8.69 -13.40
N VAL A 87 13.58 9.67 -13.25
CA VAL A 87 13.25 11.08 -13.01
C VAL A 87 13.94 11.90 -14.09
N ASP A 88 13.16 12.68 -14.84
CA ASP A 88 13.65 13.52 -15.95
C ASP A 88 14.54 12.78 -16.97
N GLY A 89 14.23 11.50 -17.22
CA GLY A 89 14.97 10.65 -18.16
C GLY A 89 16.23 9.99 -17.59
N ALA A 90 16.60 10.27 -16.34
CA ALA A 90 17.73 9.64 -15.65
C ALA A 90 17.26 8.61 -14.63
N GLU A 91 18.00 7.50 -14.52
CA GLU A 91 17.78 6.47 -13.51
C GLU A 91 18.40 6.92 -12.17
N VAL A 92 17.56 7.03 -11.14
CA VAL A 92 17.96 7.46 -9.80
C VAL A 92 17.50 6.47 -8.73
N PRO A 93 18.10 6.46 -7.52
CA PRO A 93 17.67 5.58 -6.43
C PRO A 93 16.20 5.78 -6.05
N ASN A 94 15.51 4.71 -5.69
CA ASN A 94 14.10 4.72 -5.31
C ASN A 94 13.92 4.43 -3.80
N PRO A 95 13.22 5.28 -3.03
CA PRO A 95 12.63 6.57 -3.44
C PRO A 95 13.67 7.66 -3.70
N HIS A 96 13.40 8.52 -4.68
CA HIS A 96 14.17 9.73 -4.91
C HIS A 96 13.51 10.91 -4.21
N ILE A 97 14.17 11.46 -3.19
CA ILE A 97 13.62 12.52 -2.34
C ILE A 97 14.41 13.81 -2.56
N GLU A 98 13.72 14.85 -3.02
CA GLU A 98 14.27 16.19 -3.14
C GLU A 98 14.00 16.96 -1.84
N ARG A 99 15.06 17.58 -1.30
CA ARG A 99 14.99 18.34 -0.05
C ARG A 99 15.47 19.76 -0.26
N ASN A 100 14.80 20.68 0.41
CA ASN A 100 15.22 22.07 0.46
C ASN A 100 16.66 22.16 1.01
N LYS A 101 17.54 22.86 0.29
CA LYS A 101 18.96 22.96 0.65
C LYS A 101 19.20 23.54 2.04
N ARG A 102 18.36 24.50 2.45
CA ARG A 102 18.47 25.26 3.71
C ARG A 102 17.76 24.54 4.87
N THR A 103 16.49 24.17 4.70
CA THR A 103 15.67 23.62 5.80
C THR A 103 15.72 22.10 5.89
N LYS A 104 16.25 21.42 4.88
CA LYS A 104 16.22 19.95 4.71
C LYS A 104 14.82 19.33 4.69
N ALA A 105 13.78 20.15 4.61
CA ALA A 105 12.39 19.74 4.42
C ALA A 105 12.21 19.05 3.06
N ILE A 106 11.32 18.05 3.00
CA ILE A 106 10.98 17.38 1.74
C ILE A 106 10.19 18.36 0.86
N GLU A 107 10.64 18.55 -0.38
CA GLU A 107 9.96 19.36 -1.38
C GLU A 107 9.18 18.48 -2.37
N SER A 108 9.81 17.38 -2.79
CA SER A 108 9.18 16.41 -3.68
C SER A 108 9.68 14.99 -3.40
N VAL A 109 8.88 13.99 -3.80
CA VAL A 109 9.24 12.58 -3.74
C VAL A 109 8.84 11.91 -5.06
N ASN A 110 9.82 11.36 -5.77
CA ASN A 110 9.60 10.45 -6.88
C ASN A 110 9.71 9.01 -6.36
N LEU A 111 8.65 8.23 -6.57
CA LEU A 111 8.55 6.87 -6.04
C LEU A 111 7.96 5.94 -7.09
N ARG A 112 8.58 4.78 -7.29
CA ARG A 112 8.04 3.66 -8.08
C ARG A 112 7.77 2.46 -7.18
N ARG A 113 6.62 1.82 -7.33
CA ARG A 113 6.26 0.58 -6.61
C ARG A 113 5.50 -0.35 -7.53
N MET A 114 5.66 -1.64 -7.26
CA MET A 114 4.99 -2.71 -8.00
C MET A 114 4.13 -3.55 -7.05
N GLY A 115 2.95 -3.93 -7.52
CA GLY A 115 2.11 -4.96 -6.88
C GLY A 115 2.15 -6.23 -7.70
N ILE A 116 2.60 -7.32 -7.10
CA ILE A 116 2.67 -8.63 -7.73
C ILE A 116 1.68 -9.56 -7.02
N GLY A 117 0.74 -10.11 -7.76
CA GLY A 117 -0.25 -11.02 -7.19
C GLY A 117 -0.95 -11.84 -8.27
N PHE A 118 -1.89 -12.68 -7.85
CA PHE A 118 -2.66 -13.50 -8.78
C PHE A 118 -3.99 -12.82 -9.10
N SER A 119 -4.36 -12.84 -10.37
CA SER A 119 -5.71 -12.48 -10.83
C SER A 119 -6.74 -13.53 -10.42
N PRO A 120 -8.06 -13.22 -10.43
CA PRO A 120 -9.11 -14.19 -10.13
C PRO A 120 -9.14 -15.45 -11.02
N ILE A 121 -8.39 -15.48 -12.12
CA ILE A 121 -8.25 -16.64 -13.02
C ILE A 121 -6.95 -17.43 -12.77
N GLY A 122 -6.13 -17.03 -11.80
CA GLY A 122 -4.88 -17.70 -11.44
C GLY A 122 -3.65 -17.28 -12.24
N ALA A 123 -3.76 -16.27 -13.10
CA ALA A 123 -2.61 -15.69 -13.80
C ALA A 123 -1.89 -14.67 -12.90
N ILE A 124 -0.56 -14.63 -12.93
CA ILE A 124 0.25 -13.59 -12.26
C ILE A 124 -0.01 -12.25 -12.95
N VAL A 125 -0.28 -11.22 -12.15
CA VAL A 125 -0.47 -9.84 -12.57
C VAL A 125 0.53 -8.97 -11.84
N VAL A 126 1.16 -8.07 -12.60
CA VAL A 126 2.04 -7.03 -12.07
C VAL A 126 1.41 -5.68 -12.36
N ILE A 127 1.20 -4.88 -11.32
CA ILE A 127 0.76 -3.49 -11.42
C ILE A 127 1.95 -2.60 -11.06
N ASP A 128 2.55 -1.96 -12.05
CA ASP A 128 3.64 -1.01 -11.86
C ASP A 128 3.10 0.42 -11.87
N LYS A 129 3.46 1.21 -10.86
CA LYS A 129 3.08 2.61 -10.76
C LYS A 129 4.24 3.47 -10.28
N THR A 130 4.35 4.63 -10.91
CA THR A 130 5.22 5.71 -10.49
C THR A 130 4.38 6.89 -10.02
N LEU A 131 4.81 7.57 -8.97
CA LEU A 131 4.18 8.74 -8.40
C LEU A 131 5.21 9.85 -8.20
N PHE A 132 4.89 11.04 -8.69
CA PHE A 132 5.54 12.28 -8.30
C PHE A 132 4.69 12.98 -7.25
N TYR A 133 5.20 13.03 -6.02
CA TYR A 133 4.55 13.66 -4.88
C TYR A 133 5.19 15.03 -4.62
N ASN A 134 4.56 16.09 -5.12
CA ASN A 134 5.03 17.46 -4.94
C ASN A 134 4.33 18.11 -3.73
N VAL A 135 5.11 18.40 -2.67
CA VAL A 135 4.58 18.93 -1.41
C VAL A 135 3.97 20.33 -1.59
N TYR A 136 4.49 21.12 -2.53
CA TYR A 136 3.97 22.44 -2.86
C TYR A 136 2.57 22.39 -3.47
N THR A 137 2.36 21.50 -4.45
CA THR A 137 1.02 21.38 -5.09
C THR A 137 -0.05 20.94 -4.09
N TYR A 138 0.29 20.05 -3.15
CA TYR A 138 -0.63 19.67 -2.07
C TYR A 138 -0.93 20.81 -1.11
N PHE A 139 0.02 21.72 -0.87
CA PHE A 139 -0.23 22.92 -0.08
C PHE A 139 -1.25 23.84 -0.75
N ILE A 140 -1.04 24.16 -2.04
CA ILE A 140 -1.97 24.97 -2.83
C ILE A 140 -3.36 24.34 -2.84
N GLN A 141 -3.46 23.02 -3.03
CA GLN A 141 -4.74 22.31 -2.96
C GLN A 141 -5.42 22.41 -1.58
N SER A 142 -4.68 22.25 -0.48
CA SER A 142 -5.22 22.45 0.88
C SER A 142 -5.77 23.88 1.04
N VAL A 143 -5.02 24.89 0.59
CA VAL A 143 -5.44 26.30 0.65
C VAL A 143 -6.73 26.53 -0.14
N GLN A 144 -6.80 26.06 -1.39
CA GLN A 144 -7.99 26.18 -2.23
C GLN A 144 -9.21 25.49 -1.59
N ALA A 145 -9.01 24.32 -0.98
CA ALA A 145 -10.08 23.60 -0.30
C ALA A 145 -10.61 24.35 0.95
N LYS A 146 -9.74 25.06 1.69
CA LYS A 146 -10.16 25.91 2.81
C LYS A 146 -10.78 27.21 2.33
N MET A 147 -10.26 27.83 1.27
CA MET A 147 -10.82 29.03 0.64
C MET A 147 -12.27 28.82 0.18
N ALA A 148 -12.61 27.61 -0.29
CA ALA A 148 -13.98 27.26 -0.63
C ALA A 148 -14.95 27.19 0.59
N ARG A 149 -14.42 27.16 1.82
CA ARG A 149 -15.19 26.99 3.07
C ARG A 149 -15.11 28.19 4.01
N ALA A 150 -13.98 28.89 4.02
CA ALA A 150 -13.71 30.05 4.87
C ALA A 150 -13.52 31.28 4.00
N ALA A 151 -14.43 32.25 4.11
CA ALA A 151 -14.33 33.49 3.36
C ALA A 151 -13.12 34.33 3.83
N GLY A 152 -12.42 34.96 2.89
CA GLY A 152 -11.37 35.94 3.18
C GLY A 152 -10.02 35.36 3.61
N CYS A 153 -9.83 34.03 3.63
CA CYS A 153 -8.55 33.43 4.03
C CYS A 153 -7.50 33.42 2.91
N ALA A 154 -7.94 33.46 1.65
CA ALA A 154 -7.08 33.48 0.47
C ALA A 154 -7.82 34.06 -0.74
N GLU A 155 -7.09 34.62 -1.70
CA GLU A 155 -7.63 35.18 -2.93
C GLU A 155 -6.74 34.87 -4.14
N TYR A 156 -7.36 34.56 -5.27
CA TYR A 156 -6.62 34.50 -6.53
C TYR A 156 -6.20 35.91 -6.97
N GLY A 157 -5.00 36.04 -7.52
CA GLY A 157 -4.50 37.33 -7.97
C GLY A 157 -3.31 37.22 -8.90
N ILE A 158 -2.52 38.29 -8.93
CA ILE A 158 -1.20 38.38 -9.58
C ILE A 158 -0.17 38.89 -8.55
N ALA A 159 1.09 38.51 -8.71
CA ALA A 159 2.16 38.81 -7.74
C ALA A 159 2.35 40.32 -7.45
N GLY A 160 2.04 41.19 -8.42
CA GLY A 160 2.22 42.64 -8.29
C GLY A 160 1.06 43.38 -7.64
N LYS A 161 -0.06 42.71 -7.33
CA LYS A 161 -1.26 43.35 -6.77
C LYS A 161 -1.78 42.53 -5.60
N ALA A 162 -1.38 42.93 -4.40
CA ALA A 162 -1.90 42.37 -3.16
C ALA A 162 -3.39 42.76 -2.97
N PRO A 163 -4.16 41.97 -2.18
CA PRO A 163 -5.53 42.32 -1.85
C PRO A 163 -5.62 43.62 -1.02
N ASP A 164 -6.61 44.46 -1.31
CA ASP A 164 -6.90 45.71 -0.57
C ASP A 164 -7.62 45.45 0.78
N LYS A 165 -7.28 44.35 1.45
CA LYS A 165 -7.93 43.89 2.69
C LYS A 165 -6.94 43.88 3.85
N PRO A 166 -7.38 44.18 5.09
CA PRO A 166 -6.52 44.04 6.25
C PRO A 166 -6.10 42.57 6.42
N GLY A 167 -4.83 42.33 6.67
CA GLY A 167 -4.29 40.98 6.86
C GLY A 167 -2.79 40.91 6.58
N SER A 168 -2.19 39.76 6.88
CA SER A 168 -0.79 39.47 6.58
C SER A 168 -0.71 38.58 5.34
N TRP A 169 -0.75 39.21 4.18
CA TRP A 169 -0.82 38.53 2.89
C TRP A 169 0.56 38.12 2.37
N ALA A 170 0.68 36.88 1.88
CA ALA A 170 1.81 36.45 1.07
C ALA A 170 1.38 35.79 -0.23
N TRP A 171 2.21 35.97 -1.24
CA TRP A 171 1.99 35.46 -2.58
C TRP A 171 2.56 34.05 -2.76
N TYR A 172 1.74 33.17 -3.33
CA TYR A 172 2.13 31.83 -3.76
C TYR A 172 1.78 31.64 -5.24
N ALA A 173 2.79 31.45 -6.06
CA ALA A 173 2.62 31.27 -7.51
C ALA A 173 2.03 29.89 -7.82
N THR A 174 0.97 29.84 -8.63
CA THR A 174 0.42 28.56 -9.11
C THR A 174 0.79 28.31 -10.57
N GLU A 175 0.50 29.28 -11.43
CA GLU A 175 0.79 29.23 -12.87
C GLU A 175 1.01 30.67 -13.33
N PRO A 176 2.19 31.09 -13.81
CA PRO A 176 2.43 32.48 -14.17
C PRO A 176 1.41 33.02 -15.21
N PRO A 177 0.84 34.23 -15.01
CA PRO A 177 1.08 35.20 -13.93
C PRO A 177 0.18 35.01 -12.69
N LEU A 178 -0.63 33.96 -12.67
CA LEU A 178 -1.63 33.65 -11.65
C LEU A 178 -1.03 32.95 -10.42
N GLY A 179 -1.76 33.08 -9.31
CA GLY A 179 -1.39 32.54 -8.02
C GLY A 179 -2.39 32.94 -6.96
N ILE A 180 -2.03 32.68 -5.71
CA ILE A 180 -2.90 32.85 -4.56
C ILE A 180 -2.21 33.73 -3.53
N TRP A 181 -2.91 34.78 -3.10
CA TRP A 181 -2.58 35.53 -1.91
C TRP A 181 -3.20 34.84 -0.71
N ILE A 182 -2.40 34.60 0.32
CA ILE A 182 -2.79 33.86 1.51
C ILE A 182 -2.60 34.75 2.74
N ASP A 183 -3.65 34.89 3.55
CA ASP A 183 -3.58 35.61 4.83
C ASP A 183 -3.17 34.69 5.97
N TYR A 184 -2.01 34.94 6.57
CA TYR A 184 -1.48 34.15 7.68
C TYR A 184 -2.15 34.39 9.03
N GLN A 185 -2.99 35.42 9.14
CA GLN A 185 -3.75 35.66 10.37
C GLN A 185 -5.00 34.78 10.47
N ASN A 186 -5.38 34.10 9.38
CA ASN A 186 -6.57 33.28 9.33
C ASN A 186 -6.33 31.86 9.88
N ASP A 187 -7.14 31.43 10.86
CA ASP A 187 -7.04 30.10 11.48
C ASP A 187 -7.09 28.95 10.46
N ALA A 188 -7.90 29.07 9.40
CA ALA A 188 -8.01 28.03 8.38
C ALA A 188 -6.70 27.86 7.56
N ILE A 189 -5.90 28.92 7.46
CA ILE A 189 -4.57 28.89 6.84
C ILE A 189 -3.53 28.34 7.81
N LEU A 190 -3.62 28.67 9.09
CA LEU A 190 -2.75 28.09 10.12
C LEU A 190 -2.86 26.56 10.13
N ASP A 191 -4.08 26.02 10.01
CA ASP A 191 -4.32 24.58 9.80
C ASP A 191 -3.58 24.05 8.56
N CYS A 192 -3.67 24.76 7.42
CA CYS A 192 -2.99 24.35 6.18
C CYS A 192 -1.48 24.29 6.33
N LEU A 193 -0.90 25.21 7.10
CA LEU A 193 0.55 25.26 7.34
C LEU A 193 1.00 24.11 8.24
N GLN A 194 0.18 23.71 9.21
CA GLN A 194 0.43 22.52 10.01
C GLN A 194 0.39 21.26 9.14
N GLU A 195 -0.64 21.11 8.29
CA GLU A 195 -0.72 20.00 7.32
C GLU A 195 0.49 19.99 6.38
N HIS A 196 0.88 21.15 5.85
CA HIS A 196 2.04 21.28 4.97
C HIS A 196 3.33 20.86 5.67
N THR A 197 3.52 21.29 6.92
CA THR A 197 4.67 20.89 7.75
C THR A 197 4.72 19.38 7.93
N GLN A 198 3.57 18.72 8.16
CA GLN A 198 3.50 17.26 8.25
C GLN A 198 3.90 16.57 6.94
N ARG A 199 3.45 17.11 5.79
CA ARG A 199 3.84 16.60 4.46
C ARG A 199 5.33 16.80 4.17
N GLN A 200 5.92 17.90 4.62
CA GLN A 200 7.37 18.14 4.52
C GLN A 200 8.19 17.17 5.39
N ARG A 201 7.64 16.66 6.49
CA ARG A 201 8.30 15.71 7.39
C ARG A 201 8.14 14.26 6.95
N PHE A 202 6.95 13.87 6.51
CA PHE A 202 6.56 12.48 6.25
C PHE A 202 6.06 12.24 4.81
N GLY A 203 6.50 13.08 3.87
CA GLY A 203 6.06 13.03 2.47
C GLY A 203 6.34 11.69 1.80
N ASP A 204 7.44 11.03 2.16
CA ASP A 204 7.82 9.68 1.70
C ASP A 204 6.80 8.61 2.12
N ARG A 205 6.38 8.62 3.39
CA ARG A 205 5.39 7.68 3.94
C ARG A 205 4.00 7.92 3.33
N MET A 206 3.65 9.18 3.13
CA MET A 206 2.39 9.57 2.49
C MET A 206 2.37 9.13 1.01
N ALA A 207 3.45 9.40 0.27
CA ALA A 207 3.59 8.96 -1.13
C ALA A 207 3.49 7.44 -1.25
N THR A 208 4.18 6.69 -0.37
CA THR A 208 4.11 5.23 -0.31
C THR A 208 2.68 4.74 -0.07
N THR A 209 1.98 5.35 0.89
CA THR A 209 0.60 4.97 1.21
C THR A 209 -0.36 5.25 0.04
N ILE A 210 -0.18 6.35 -0.69
CA ILE A 210 -0.96 6.67 -1.89
C ILE A 210 -0.71 5.62 -2.98
N LEU A 211 0.56 5.27 -3.20
CA LEU A 211 0.96 4.35 -4.25
C LEU A 211 0.50 2.92 -3.95
N ASP A 212 0.70 2.43 -2.72
CA ASP A 212 0.16 1.15 -2.23
C ASP A 212 -1.36 1.08 -2.46
N ARG A 213 -2.10 2.12 -2.07
CA ARG A 213 -3.55 2.19 -2.27
C ARG A 213 -3.90 2.08 -3.75
N ASN A 214 -3.22 2.81 -4.62
CA ASN A 214 -3.51 2.83 -6.05
C ASN A 214 -3.18 1.49 -6.72
N ILE A 215 -2.10 0.83 -6.31
CA ILE A 215 -1.73 -0.51 -6.78
C ILE A 215 -2.82 -1.52 -6.38
N LEU A 216 -3.20 -1.56 -5.10
CA LEU A 216 -4.22 -2.49 -4.60
C LEU A 216 -5.61 -2.22 -5.20
N LYS A 217 -5.94 -0.95 -5.41
CA LYS A 217 -7.20 -0.55 -6.07
C LYS A 217 -7.30 -1.09 -7.50
N ASP A 218 -6.21 -1.02 -8.25
CA ASP A 218 -6.20 -1.39 -9.66
C ASP A 218 -5.91 -2.89 -9.88
N HIS A 219 -5.46 -3.60 -8.84
CA HIS A 219 -5.18 -5.03 -8.92
C HIS A 219 -6.49 -5.85 -9.11
N PRO A 220 -6.60 -6.74 -10.12
CA PRO A 220 -7.82 -7.49 -10.45
C PRO A 220 -8.40 -8.35 -9.32
N ALA A 221 -7.55 -8.78 -8.39
CA ALA A 221 -7.95 -9.54 -7.21
C ALA A 221 -8.88 -8.77 -6.25
N ILE A 222 -8.78 -7.43 -6.23
CA ILE A 222 -9.55 -6.54 -5.36
C ILE A 222 -10.52 -5.70 -6.19
N ALA A 223 -10.02 -4.93 -7.17
CA ALA A 223 -10.73 -4.14 -8.18
C ALA A 223 -12.06 -3.45 -7.78
N ALA A 224 -12.23 -3.09 -6.51
CA ALA A 224 -13.45 -2.48 -5.97
C ALA A 224 -13.21 -1.01 -5.63
N ALA A 225 -13.42 -0.11 -6.58
CA ALA A 225 -13.18 1.33 -6.38
C ALA A 225 -14.32 2.06 -5.64
N GLN A 226 -15.55 1.61 -5.82
CA GLN A 226 -16.76 2.12 -5.18
C GLN A 226 -17.50 0.97 -4.52
N VAL A 227 -18.12 1.26 -3.38
CA VAL A 227 -18.82 0.24 -2.60
C VAL A 227 -20.21 0.73 -2.22
N HIS A 228 -21.18 -0.17 -2.29
CA HIS A 228 -22.51 0.08 -1.76
C HIS A 228 -22.50 -0.15 -0.26
N VAL A 229 -22.63 0.94 0.49
CA VAL A 229 -22.73 0.87 1.94
C VAL A 229 -24.15 0.50 2.37
N LYS A 230 -24.26 -0.24 3.47
CA LYS A 230 -25.51 -0.46 4.19
C LYS A 230 -25.34 0.14 5.59
N ALA A 231 -26.28 0.99 5.98
CA ALA A 231 -26.41 1.43 7.36
C ALA A 231 -27.19 0.36 8.14
N GLY A 232 -26.71 -0.02 9.33
CA GLY A 232 -27.40 -0.96 10.21
C GLY A 232 -26.85 -0.89 11.64
N GLU A 233 -27.28 -1.83 12.49
CA GLU A 233 -26.69 -2.03 13.81
C GLU A 233 -25.18 -2.28 13.66
N GLY A 234 -24.35 -1.44 14.30
CA GLY A 234 -22.89 -1.42 14.15
C GLY A 234 -22.33 -0.35 13.19
N GLY A 235 -23.18 0.51 12.63
CA GLY A 235 -22.77 1.66 11.81
C GLY A 235 -22.70 1.37 10.31
N ILE A 236 -21.93 2.18 9.59
CA ILE A 236 -21.82 2.10 8.12
C ILE A 236 -20.83 0.99 7.75
N LYS A 237 -21.33 0.00 7.00
CA LYS A 237 -20.54 -1.14 6.52
C LYS A 237 -20.71 -1.36 5.01
N ALA A 238 -19.68 -1.91 4.38
CA ALA A 238 -19.72 -2.33 2.98
C ALA A 238 -19.11 -3.72 2.83
N THR A 239 -19.69 -4.56 1.98
CA THR A 239 -19.17 -5.90 1.72
C THR A 239 -18.49 -5.93 0.36
N VAL A 240 -17.25 -6.39 0.32
CA VAL A 240 -16.42 -6.48 -0.88
C VAL A 240 -16.01 -7.94 -1.09
N VAL A 241 -16.13 -8.42 -2.32
CA VAL A 241 -15.62 -9.74 -2.71
C VAL A 241 -14.18 -9.57 -3.16
N VAL A 242 -13.28 -10.34 -2.57
CA VAL A 242 -11.86 -10.36 -2.89
C VAL A 242 -11.48 -11.77 -3.29
N TYR A 243 -10.64 -11.87 -4.31
CA TYR A 243 -10.06 -13.13 -4.75
C TYR A 243 -8.61 -13.19 -4.27
N GLY A 244 -8.21 -14.32 -3.73
CA GLY A 244 -6.88 -14.59 -3.24
C GLY A 244 -6.41 -15.97 -3.67
N TYR A 245 -5.13 -16.21 -3.54
CA TYR A 245 -4.53 -17.52 -3.75
C TYR A 245 -3.59 -17.78 -2.59
N ARG A 246 -3.69 -18.98 -1.99
CA ARG A 246 -2.58 -19.48 -1.19
C ARG A 246 -1.49 -19.87 -2.18
N ASN A 247 -0.34 -19.23 -2.06
CA ASN A 247 0.83 -19.52 -2.87
C ASN A 247 2.05 -19.68 -1.97
N THR A 248 3.01 -20.49 -2.43
CA THR A 248 4.30 -20.74 -1.81
C THR A 248 5.37 -19.81 -2.38
N GLN A 249 5.00 -18.61 -2.88
CA GLN A 249 5.98 -17.74 -3.52
C GLN A 249 7.04 -17.30 -2.51
N THR A 250 8.28 -17.68 -2.79
CA THR A 250 9.44 -17.26 -2.01
C THR A 250 9.88 -15.85 -2.44
N PRO A 251 10.60 -15.11 -1.58
CA PRO A 251 11.18 -13.80 -1.94
C PRO A 251 12.03 -13.82 -3.21
N ARG A 252 12.65 -14.97 -3.52
CA ARG A 252 13.43 -15.17 -4.74
C ARG A 252 12.56 -15.11 -5.99
N ASN A 253 11.43 -15.82 -6.00
CA ASN A 253 10.48 -15.82 -7.12
C ASN A 253 9.94 -14.41 -7.39
N ILE A 254 9.65 -13.65 -6.32
CA ILE A 254 9.18 -12.26 -6.42
C ILE A 254 10.25 -11.36 -7.07
N SER A 255 11.51 -11.54 -6.70
CA SER A 255 12.63 -10.77 -7.25
C SER A 255 12.86 -11.04 -8.73
N GLU A 256 12.68 -12.29 -9.16
CA GLU A 256 12.77 -12.68 -10.58
C GLU A 256 11.61 -12.10 -11.40
N ILE A 257 10.39 -12.16 -10.88
CA ILE A 257 9.20 -11.51 -11.49
C ILE A 257 9.43 -10.01 -11.63
N MET A 258 9.99 -9.36 -10.59
CA MET A 258 10.29 -7.92 -10.62
C MET A 258 11.30 -7.59 -11.73
N LYS A 259 12.39 -8.34 -11.84
CA LYS A 259 13.40 -8.14 -12.90
C LYS A 259 12.81 -8.31 -14.30
N GLN A 260 11.94 -9.30 -14.50
CA GLN A 260 11.28 -9.49 -15.80
C GLN A 260 10.33 -8.33 -16.12
N ALA A 261 9.56 -7.87 -15.15
CA ALA A 261 8.65 -6.75 -15.32
C ALA A 261 9.40 -5.43 -15.60
N GLU A 262 10.58 -5.24 -15.01
CA GLU A 262 11.46 -4.12 -15.31
C GLU A 262 12.06 -4.18 -16.73
N ALA A 263 12.39 -5.37 -17.23
CA ALA A 263 13.05 -5.56 -18.51
C ALA A 263 12.15 -5.45 -19.75
N GLN A 264 10.82 -5.31 -19.57
CA GLN A 264 9.81 -5.25 -20.66
C GLN A 264 9.96 -6.33 -21.75
N THR A 265 10.57 -7.46 -21.42
CA THR A 265 10.82 -8.57 -22.34
C THR A 265 9.66 -9.57 -22.25
N GLU A 266 9.40 -10.34 -23.32
CA GLU A 266 8.32 -11.35 -23.33
C GLU A 266 8.40 -12.24 -22.08
N ALA A 267 7.26 -12.41 -21.40
CA ALA A 267 7.15 -13.19 -20.17
C ALA A 267 7.68 -14.61 -20.42
N LYS A 268 8.77 -14.97 -19.76
CA LYS A 268 9.29 -16.34 -19.81
C LYS A 268 8.43 -17.22 -18.91
N ASP A 269 8.13 -18.43 -19.38
CA ASP A 269 7.46 -19.44 -18.55
C ASP A 269 8.27 -19.69 -17.28
N PHE A 270 7.61 -19.62 -16.12
CA PHE A 270 8.20 -19.96 -14.84
C PHE A 270 8.12 -21.48 -14.65
N GLU A 271 9.25 -22.18 -14.75
CA GLU A 271 9.34 -23.54 -14.19
C GLU A 271 9.35 -23.43 -12.66
N HIS A 272 8.19 -23.71 -12.05
CA HIS A 272 8.08 -23.84 -10.61
C HIS A 272 8.73 -25.18 -10.20
N ARG A 273 10.00 -25.15 -9.77
CA ARG A 273 10.62 -26.30 -9.09
C ARG A 273 10.27 -26.22 -7.62
N GLU A 274 9.29 -27.01 -7.19
CA GLU A 274 9.15 -27.37 -5.78
C GLU A 274 10.28 -28.34 -5.44
N GLU A 275 11.27 -27.87 -4.69
CA GLU A 275 12.05 -28.78 -3.86
C GLU A 275 11.13 -29.19 -2.71
N MET A 276 10.56 -30.38 -2.85
CA MET A 276 9.89 -31.07 -1.75
C MET A 276 10.96 -31.23 -0.67
N ILE A 277 10.88 -30.44 0.39
CA ILE A 277 11.70 -30.62 1.58
C ILE A 277 11.29 -31.98 2.13
N VAL A 278 12.07 -33.01 1.77
CA VAL A 278 12.03 -34.31 2.41
C VAL A 278 12.20 -34.04 3.90
N GLU A 279 11.31 -34.62 4.72
CA GLU A 279 11.37 -34.53 6.18
C GLU A 279 12.82 -34.55 6.64
N VAL A 280 13.28 -33.39 7.11
CA VAL A 280 14.61 -33.26 7.72
C VAL A 280 14.57 -34.19 8.92
N ALA A 281 15.45 -35.18 8.94
CA ALA A 281 15.50 -36.13 10.04
C ALA A 281 15.65 -35.33 11.34
N PRO A 282 14.94 -35.68 12.43
CA PRO A 282 14.95 -34.91 13.67
C PRO A 282 16.35 -34.76 14.29
N GLU A 283 17.34 -35.51 13.82
CA GLU A 283 18.74 -35.36 14.20
C GLU A 283 19.43 -34.16 13.52
N ASP A 284 19.09 -33.85 12.26
CA ASP A 284 19.64 -32.71 11.52
C ASP A 284 19.07 -31.38 12.03
N GLU A 285 17.79 -31.36 12.44
CA GLU A 285 17.14 -30.19 13.05
C GLU A 285 17.72 -29.90 14.45
N LYS A 286 18.13 -30.95 15.18
CA LYS A 286 18.77 -30.82 16.48
C LYS A 286 20.20 -30.28 16.37
N GLN A 287 20.96 -30.70 15.35
CA GLN A 287 22.29 -30.13 15.07
C GLN A 287 22.21 -28.65 14.69
N ALA A 288 21.24 -28.27 13.85
CA ALA A 288 21.06 -26.87 13.46
C ALA A 288 20.69 -25.99 14.68
N LEU A 289 19.84 -26.47 15.58
CA LEU A 289 19.50 -25.77 16.83
C LEU A 289 20.69 -25.67 17.79
N GLU A 290 21.54 -26.69 17.87
CA GLU A 290 22.75 -26.68 18.69
C GLU A 290 23.81 -25.71 18.13
N GLU A 291 24.00 -25.65 16.81
CA GLU A 291 24.91 -24.68 16.17
C GLU A 291 24.44 -23.24 16.38
N THR A 292 23.14 -22.97 16.25
CA THR A 292 22.58 -21.62 16.45
C THR A 292 22.70 -21.16 17.92
N ALA A 293 22.54 -22.09 18.87
CA ALA A 293 22.69 -21.80 20.30
C ALA A 293 24.14 -21.48 20.69
N VAL A 294 25.12 -22.06 19.99
CA VAL A 294 26.55 -21.76 20.18
C VAL A 294 26.88 -20.37 19.61
N GLU A 295 26.35 -20.00 18.44
CA GLU A 295 26.54 -18.67 17.86
C GLU A 295 25.97 -17.55 18.74
N ASP A 296 24.77 -17.74 19.30
CA ASP A 296 24.15 -16.76 20.20
C ASP A 296 24.91 -16.63 21.55
N ALA A 297 25.51 -17.73 22.03
CA ALA A 297 26.34 -17.70 23.25
C ALA A 297 27.66 -16.94 23.03
N VAL A 298 28.25 -17.04 21.84
CA VAL A 298 29.47 -16.30 21.47
C VAL A 298 29.18 -14.81 21.30
N ALA A 299 28.05 -14.45 20.68
CA ALA A 299 27.62 -13.06 20.52
C ALA A 299 27.29 -12.36 21.87
N GLY A 300 26.86 -13.11 22.89
CA GLY A 300 26.57 -12.59 24.22
C GLY A 300 27.82 -12.26 25.07
N ALA A 301 28.98 -12.82 24.75
CA ALA A 301 30.21 -12.68 25.53
C ALA A 301 31.03 -11.41 25.18
N GLU A 302 30.79 -10.75 24.04
CA GLU A 302 31.49 -9.53 23.61
C GLU A 302 30.87 -8.23 24.17
N LYS A 303 30.46 -8.21 25.44
CA LYS A 303 30.16 -6.95 26.14
C LYS A 303 31.42 -6.38 26.81
N ILE A 304 31.91 -5.31 26.17
CA ILE A 304 33.00 -4.39 26.47
C ILE A 304 33.15 -4.07 27.98
N PRO A 305 34.39 -4.09 28.54
CA PRO A 305 34.65 -3.68 29.92
C PRO A 305 34.47 -2.17 30.13
N ASP A 306 33.79 -1.83 31.22
CA ASP A 306 33.49 -0.50 31.73
C ASP A 306 34.76 0.12 32.34
N GLU A 307 35.40 1.04 31.61
CA GLU A 307 36.43 1.94 32.15
C GLU A 307 35.87 3.36 32.24
N GLY A 308 35.93 3.95 33.45
CA GLY A 308 36.12 5.39 33.58
C GLY A 308 35.21 6.16 34.53
N ALA A 309 34.94 5.66 35.74
CA ALA A 309 34.57 6.53 36.86
C ALA A 309 35.83 7.20 37.44
N GLY A 310 36.16 8.39 36.94
CA GLY A 310 37.20 9.26 37.50
C GLY A 310 36.63 10.63 37.89
N LYS A 311 36.50 10.87 39.20
CA LYS A 311 36.53 12.19 39.84
C LYS A 311 37.68 12.19 40.85
N PRO A 312 38.24 13.33 41.26
CA PRO A 312 37.81 14.71 41.01
C PRO A 312 38.62 15.48 39.97
#